data_AF-A0A4R4ITZ8-F1
#
_entry.id   AF-A0A4R4ITZ8-F1
#
_cell.length_a   1.000
_cell.length_b   1.000
_cell.length_c   1.000
_cell.angle_alpha   90.00
_cell.angle_beta   90.00
_cell.angle_gamma   90.00
#
_symmetry.space_group_name_H-M   'P 1'
#
loop_
_entity.id
_entity.type
_entity.pdbx_description
1 polymer ?
#
loop_
_entity_poly.entity_id
_entity_poly.type
_entity_poly.pdbx_seq_one_letter_code
_entity_poly.pdbx_strand_id
1 'polypeptide(L)'
;MNILNENWEPGFGTIFTWFAMDKHGRISVMVNNCFGNLPRALLLGSNPDELLDHLNEYMWEESEQYNQYPENKSGKTKLDLYSSLVYRHYSQRSEVEQWVNERASPHQNLREYNLPSIKGFFVYHGIEGSNPGQDYPIGYDGETKMGDYFRYLIPTVYASIDDFPKELRRGIAVSNTIDFTVDRLLNNDLINTYFTRMYAE
;
A
#
# COMPACT_ATOMS: atom_id res chain seq x y z
N MET A 1 6.50 -20.51 7.25
CA MET A 1 6.20 -20.53 8.70
C MET A 1 5.26 -19.36 8.91
N ASN A 2 4.01 -19.60 9.28
CA ASN A 2 3.02 -18.53 9.40
C ASN A 2 3.35 -17.69 10.64
N ILE A 3 3.74 -16.44 10.41
CA ILE A 3 4.09 -15.51 11.48
C ILE A 3 2.93 -14.57 11.78
N LEU A 4 2.02 -14.36 10.83
CA LEU A 4 0.82 -13.54 11.03
C LEU A 4 -0.25 -14.33 11.79
N ASN A 5 -0.70 -13.74 12.90
CA ASN A 5 -1.79 -14.22 13.74
C ASN A 5 -2.39 -13.05 14.53
N GLU A 6 -3.44 -13.30 15.30
CA GLU A 6 -4.16 -12.25 16.04
C GLU A 6 -3.32 -11.47 17.06
N ASN A 7 -2.18 -12.03 17.50
CA ASN A 7 -1.26 -11.41 18.44
C ASN A 7 0.00 -10.86 17.74
N TRP A 8 0.02 -10.84 16.41
CA TRP A 8 1.13 -10.27 15.66
C TRP A 8 1.21 -8.76 15.92
N GLU A 9 2.44 -8.29 16.13
CA GLU A 9 2.76 -6.88 16.30
C GLU A 9 3.90 -6.50 15.33
N PRO A 10 3.91 -5.26 14.82
CA PRO A 10 4.96 -4.79 13.95
C PRO A 10 6.31 -4.71 14.66
N GLY A 11 7.39 -4.90 13.90
CA GLY A 11 8.74 -4.94 14.44
C GLY A 11 9.82 -4.84 13.36
N PHE A 12 11.04 -4.50 13.80
CA PHE A 12 12.18 -4.32 12.90
C PHE A 12 12.45 -5.59 12.07
N GLY A 13 12.69 -5.40 10.77
CA GLY A 13 13.03 -6.48 9.84
C GLY A 13 11.84 -7.29 9.32
N THR A 14 10.60 -6.91 9.66
CA THR A 14 9.39 -7.63 9.23
C THR A 14 8.53 -6.76 8.32
N ILE A 15 8.67 -6.97 6.99
CA ILE A 15 7.94 -6.19 5.99
C ILE A 15 6.82 -7.03 5.39
N PHE A 16 5.62 -6.48 5.40
CA PHE A 16 4.43 -7.01 4.74
C PHE A 16 3.82 -5.97 3.82
N THR A 17 3.32 -6.46 2.70
CA THR A 17 2.45 -5.72 1.79
C THR A 17 1.05 -6.30 1.91
N TRP A 18 0.09 -5.46 2.29
CA TRP A 18 -1.33 -5.81 2.39
C TRP A 18 -2.19 -4.88 1.54
N PHE A 19 -3.45 -5.25 1.31
CA PHE A 19 -4.32 -4.57 0.36
C PHE A 19 -5.54 -4.01 1.06
N ALA A 20 -5.93 -2.81 0.65
CA ALA A 20 -7.08 -2.14 1.23
C ALA A 20 -8.00 -1.54 0.16
N MET A 21 -9.28 -1.46 0.49
CA MET A 21 -10.31 -0.82 -0.32
C MET A 21 -10.96 0.31 0.47
N ASP A 22 -11.04 1.48 -0.14
CA ASP A 22 -11.67 2.64 0.48
C ASP A 22 -13.20 2.66 0.31
N LYS A 23 -13.85 3.68 0.87
CA LYS A 23 -15.31 3.82 0.84
C LYS A 23 -15.91 3.97 -0.58
N HIS A 24 -15.07 4.22 -1.58
CA HIS A 24 -15.45 4.37 -2.98
C HIS A 24 -15.07 3.16 -3.84
N GLY A 25 -14.57 2.08 -3.23
CA GLY A 25 -14.18 0.87 -3.94
C GLY A 25 -12.82 0.96 -4.62
N ARG A 26 -11.99 1.97 -4.30
CA ARG A 26 -10.65 2.13 -4.87
C ARG A 26 -9.64 1.34 -4.05
N ILE A 27 -8.63 0.80 -4.69
CA ILE A 27 -7.67 -0.12 -4.06
C ILE A 27 -6.34 0.58 -3.77
N SER A 28 -5.78 0.29 -2.58
CA SER A 28 -4.42 0.63 -2.21
C SER A 28 -3.58 -0.60 -1.89
N VAL A 29 -2.29 -0.48 -2.18
CA VAL A 29 -1.21 -1.31 -1.67
C VAL A 29 -0.63 -0.62 -0.45
N MET A 30 -0.52 -1.35 0.65
CA MET A 30 -0.10 -0.86 1.96
C MET A 30 1.17 -1.60 2.37
N VAL A 31 2.31 -0.92 2.36
CA VAL A 31 3.58 -1.49 2.81
C VAL A 31 3.78 -1.07 4.26
N ASN A 32 3.80 -2.03 5.20
CA ASN A 32 3.90 -1.70 6.62
C ASN A 32 5.25 -1.10 7.01
N ASN A 33 6.28 -1.34 6.19
CA ASN A 33 7.64 -0.88 6.35
C ASN A 33 8.17 -1.09 7.78
N CYS A 34 8.13 -2.34 8.24
CA CYS A 34 8.44 -2.80 9.61
C CYS A 34 7.41 -2.41 10.67
N PHE A 35 7.02 -1.13 10.76
CA PHE A 35 6.36 -0.57 11.95
C PHE A 35 4.85 -0.33 11.82
N GLY A 36 4.31 -0.42 10.61
CA GLY A 36 2.89 -0.29 10.36
C GLY A 36 2.09 -1.49 10.87
N ASN A 37 0.98 -1.21 11.53
CA ASN A 37 0.01 -2.22 11.93
C ASN A 37 -0.69 -2.79 10.70
N LEU A 38 -1.03 -4.07 10.78
CA LEU A 38 -1.94 -4.73 9.85
C LEU A 38 -3.35 -4.75 10.46
N PRO A 39 -4.42 -4.72 9.65
CA PRO A 39 -5.78 -4.83 10.17
C PRO A 39 -5.99 -6.13 10.94
N ARG A 40 -6.57 -6.06 12.13
CA ARG A 40 -6.94 -7.24 12.93
C ARG A 40 -7.87 -8.18 12.17
N ALA A 41 -8.75 -7.64 11.32
CA ALA A 41 -9.62 -8.44 10.46
C ALA A 41 -8.83 -9.36 9.51
N LEU A 42 -7.67 -8.92 9.03
CA LEU A 42 -6.76 -9.73 8.21
C LEU A 42 -6.06 -10.78 9.09
N LEU A 43 -5.55 -10.38 10.24
CA LEU A 43 -4.81 -11.26 11.17
C LEU A 43 -5.67 -12.40 11.76
N LEU A 44 -6.98 -12.20 11.85
CA LEU A 44 -7.95 -13.22 12.28
C LEU A 44 -8.35 -14.19 11.16
N GLY A 45 -7.92 -13.93 9.91
CA GLY A 45 -8.21 -14.79 8.77
C GLY A 45 -7.52 -16.16 8.86
N SER A 46 -7.98 -17.11 8.03
CA SER A 46 -7.28 -18.38 7.87
C SER A 46 -6.04 -18.20 6.99
N ASN A 47 -4.87 -18.60 7.48
CA ASN A 47 -3.57 -18.49 6.80
C ASN A 47 -3.30 -17.11 6.16
N PRO A 48 -3.26 -16.03 6.96
CA PRO A 48 -3.07 -14.68 6.44
C PRO A 48 -1.74 -14.51 5.68
N ASP A 49 -0.66 -15.18 6.09
CA ASP A 49 0.63 -15.15 5.36
C ASP A 49 0.45 -15.65 3.91
N GLU A 50 -0.09 -16.85 3.73
CA GLU A 50 -0.31 -17.48 2.42
C GLU A 50 -1.24 -16.65 1.52
N LEU A 51 -2.28 -16.05 2.12
CA LEU A 51 -3.19 -15.17 1.39
C LEU A 51 -2.49 -13.88 0.90
N LEU A 52 -1.64 -13.28 1.74
CA LEU A 52 -0.85 -12.12 1.34
C LEU A 52 0.20 -12.49 0.30
N ASP A 53 0.84 -13.66 0.41
CA ASP A 53 1.81 -14.13 -0.59
C ASP A 53 1.15 -14.24 -1.97
N HIS A 54 0.00 -14.91 -2.06
CA HIS A 54 -0.74 -15.00 -3.33
C HIS A 54 -1.18 -13.64 -3.88
N LEU A 55 -1.60 -12.71 -3.02
CA LEU A 55 -1.95 -11.35 -3.45
C LEU A 55 -0.73 -10.58 -3.96
N ASN A 56 0.44 -10.76 -3.34
CA ASN A 56 1.69 -10.13 -3.79
C ASN A 56 2.15 -10.71 -5.11
N GLU A 57 2.18 -12.03 -5.26
CA GLU A 57 2.48 -12.70 -6.52
C GLU A 57 1.52 -12.26 -7.63
N TYR A 58 0.21 -12.16 -7.34
CA TYR A 58 -0.78 -11.68 -8.31
C TYR A 58 -0.56 -10.22 -8.70
N MET A 59 -0.30 -9.34 -7.72
CA MET A 59 0.00 -7.94 -7.96
C MET A 59 1.21 -7.79 -8.89
N TRP A 60 2.27 -8.57 -8.65
CA TRP A 60 3.51 -8.52 -9.43
C TRP A 60 3.47 -9.27 -10.76
N GLU A 61 2.34 -9.92 -11.08
CA GLU A 61 2.18 -10.80 -12.24
C GLU A 61 3.08 -12.05 -12.22
N GLU A 62 3.45 -12.49 -11.03
CA GLU A 62 4.34 -13.63 -10.76
C GLU A 62 3.58 -14.90 -10.36
N SER A 63 2.25 -14.83 -10.20
CA SER A 63 1.46 -15.98 -9.77
C SER A 63 1.28 -17.01 -10.89
N GLU A 64 1.68 -18.26 -10.63
CA GLU A 64 1.37 -19.38 -11.52
C GLU A 64 -0.12 -19.76 -11.49
N GLN A 65 -0.74 -19.65 -10.30
CA GLN A 65 -2.14 -20.01 -10.07
C GLN A 65 -3.11 -18.96 -10.63
N TYR A 66 -2.82 -17.68 -10.42
CA TYR A 66 -3.66 -16.56 -10.83
C TYR A 66 -3.00 -15.78 -11.94
N ASN A 67 -2.95 -16.36 -13.15
CA ASN A 67 -2.20 -15.83 -14.29
C ASN A 67 -3.04 -15.03 -15.30
N GLN A 68 -4.29 -14.73 -14.97
CA GLN A 68 -5.16 -13.86 -15.77
C GLN A 68 -5.21 -12.49 -15.13
N TYR A 69 -4.53 -11.53 -15.73
CA TYR A 69 -4.39 -10.18 -15.20
C TYR A 69 -5.32 -9.18 -15.91
N PRO A 70 -5.76 -8.11 -15.22
CA PRO A 70 -6.53 -7.05 -15.86
C PRO A 70 -5.67 -6.34 -16.89
N GLU A 71 -6.33 -5.75 -17.89
CA GLU A 71 -5.64 -4.90 -18.86
C GLU A 71 -4.96 -3.70 -18.17
N ASN A 72 -3.84 -3.27 -18.75
CA ASN A 72 -3.11 -2.09 -18.31
C ASN A 72 -4.05 -0.87 -18.30
N LYS A 73 -4.24 -0.25 -17.14
CA LYS A 73 -5.12 0.92 -16.95
C LYS A 73 -4.69 2.13 -17.77
N SER A 74 -3.46 2.15 -18.28
CA SER A 74 -2.90 3.22 -19.11
C SER A 74 -3.01 4.59 -18.43
N GLY A 75 -2.90 4.60 -17.11
CA GLY A 75 -2.96 5.80 -16.27
C GLY A 75 -1.60 6.48 -16.14
N LYS A 76 -1.50 7.38 -15.16
CA LYS A 76 -0.26 8.02 -14.74
C LYS A 76 -0.05 7.81 -13.24
N THR A 77 1.21 7.64 -12.85
CA THR A 77 1.63 7.76 -11.45
C THR A 77 1.89 9.22 -11.13
N LYS A 78 1.46 9.68 -9.97
CA LYS A 78 1.91 10.97 -9.40
C LYS A 78 2.46 10.75 -8.00
N LEU A 79 3.53 11.46 -7.69
CA LEU A 79 4.06 11.57 -6.34
C LEU A 79 3.14 12.44 -5.48
N ASP A 80 2.78 11.99 -4.28
CA ASP A 80 2.04 12.78 -3.31
C ASP A 80 2.92 13.19 -2.11
N LEU A 81 3.10 12.31 -1.13
CA LEU A 81 4.07 12.47 -0.05
C LEU A 81 5.32 11.62 -0.32
N TYR A 82 6.42 11.81 0.40
CA TYR A 82 7.57 10.90 0.30
C TYR A 82 8.42 10.89 1.57
N SER A 83 9.07 9.77 1.83
CA SER A 83 9.97 9.59 2.98
C SER A 83 11.14 10.58 2.92
N SER A 84 11.31 11.36 4.00
CA SER A 84 12.46 12.24 4.19
C SER A 84 13.76 11.43 4.32
N LEU A 85 13.69 10.21 4.86
CA LEU A 85 14.85 9.34 5.04
C LEU A 85 15.33 8.72 3.72
N VAL A 86 14.43 8.14 2.93
CA VAL A 86 14.74 7.47 1.65
C VAL A 86 15.25 8.50 0.63
N TYR A 87 14.61 9.67 0.58
CA TYR A 87 14.91 10.72 -0.40
C TYR A 87 15.79 11.84 0.15
N ARG A 88 16.47 11.64 1.29
CA ARG A 88 17.34 12.64 1.96
C ARG A 88 18.44 13.25 1.09
N HIS A 89 18.78 12.60 -0.03
CA HIS A 89 19.81 13.04 -0.96
C HIS A 89 19.28 14.04 -2.00
N TYR A 90 17.97 14.22 -2.10
CA TYR A 90 17.34 15.22 -2.96
C TYR A 90 17.06 16.49 -2.18
N SER A 91 17.37 17.63 -2.77
CA SER A 91 17.18 18.93 -2.12
C SER A 91 15.82 19.52 -2.44
N GLN A 92 15.22 19.12 -3.57
CA GLN A 92 13.96 19.66 -4.05
C GLN A 92 12.96 18.56 -4.40
N ARG A 93 11.69 18.81 -4.11
CA ARG A 93 10.57 17.90 -4.48
C ARG A 93 10.57 17.55 -5.97
N SER A 94 10.86 18.52 -6.83
CA SER A 94 10.87 18.32 -8.29
C SER A 94 11.87 17.25 -8.74
N GLU A 95 12.98 17.07 -8.01
CA GLU A 95 13.96 16.02 -8.32
C GLU A 95 13.39 14.63 -7.98
N VAL A 96 12.64 14.52 -6.89
CA VAL A 96 11.93 13.28 -6.50
C VAL A 96 10.80 12.98 -7.49
N GLU A 97 10.03 13.99 -7.90
CA GLU A 97 9.00 13.85 -8.92
C GLU A 97 9.58 13.38 -10.25
N GLN A 98 10.73 13.95 -10.68
CA GLN A 98 11.44 13.48 -11.86
C GLN A 98 11.90 12.02 -11.71
N TRP A 99 12.50 11.67 -10.57
CA TRP A 99 12.93 10.30 -10.29
C TRP A 99 11.80 9.29 -10.42
N VAL A 100 10.63 9.61 -9.85
CA VAL A 100 9.42 8.78 -9.94
C VAL A 100 8.93 8.71 -11.37
N ASN A 101 8.82 9.83 -12.08
CA ASN A 101 8.33 9.88 -13.45
C ASN A 101 9.17 9.04 -14.41
N GLU A 102 10.50 9.06 -14.28
CA GLU A 102 11.43 8.26 -15.10
C GLU A 102 11.25 6.74 -14.89
N ARG A 103 10.72 6.32 -13.72
CA ARG A 103 10.52 4.93 -13.32
C ARG A 103 9.07 4.47 -13.39
N ALA A 104 8.13 5.41 -13.54
CA ALA A 104 6.70 5.15 -13.64
C ALA A 104 6.25 4.76 -15.06
N SER A 105 7.18 4.63 -16.01
CA SER A 105 6.89 4.29 -17.39
C SER A 105 6.15 2.95 -17.48
N PRO A 106 5.00 2.89 -18.20
CA PRO A 106 4.24 1.66 -18.38
C PRO A 106 4.94 0.66 -19.33
N HIS A 107 6.02 1.07 -19.99
CA HIS A 107 6.81 0.22 -20.89
C HIS A 107 8.00 -0.48 -20.19
N GLN A 108 8.18 -0.22 -18.90
CA GLN A 108 9.16 -0.94 -18.07
C GLN A 108 8.49 -2.12 -17.38
N ASN A 109 9.29 -3.07 -16.91
CA ASN A 109 8.82 -4.13 -16.02
C ASN A 109 8.06 -3.53 -14.84
N LEU A 110 7.07 -4.28 -14.34
CA LEU A 110 6.26 -3.86 -13.21
C LEU A 110 7.17 -3.63 -11.98
N ARG A 111 6.98 -2.47 -11.36
CA ARG A 111 7.73 -1.96 -10.20
C ARG A 111 6.78 -1.08 -9.40
N GLU A 112 7.12 -0.80 -8.14
CA GLU A 112 6.29 0.06 -7.29
C GLU A 112 5.92 1.40 -7.96
N TYR A 113 6.89 2.04 -8.64
CA TYR A 113 6.69 3.34 -9.28
C TYR A 113 5.66 3.34 -10.43
N ASN A 114 5.43 2.19 -11.08
CA ASN A 114 4.44 2.07 -12.16
C ASN A 114 3.21 1.23 -11.78
N LEU A 115 3.11 0.73 -10.53
CA LEU A 115 1.86 0.14 -10.00
C LEU A 115 0.66 1.09 -10.17
N PRO A 116 0.75 2.40 -9.85
CA PRO A 116 -0.39 3.30 -10.02
C PRO A 116 -0.80 3.51 -11.48
N SER A 117 0.15 3.59 -12.42
CA SER A 117 -0.16 3.80 -13.84
C SER A 117 -0.69 2.53 -14.52
N ILE A 118 -0.13 1.36 -14.18
CA ILE A 118 -0.45 0.08 -14.82
C ILE A 118 -1.66 -0.59 -14.16
N LYS A 119 -1.66 -0.70 -12.82
CA LYS A 119 -2.68 -1.42 -12.06
C LYS A 119 -3.78 -0.51 -11.53
N GLY A 120 -3.49 0.77 -11.31
CA GLY A 120 -4.45 1.73 -10.77
C GLY A 120 -4.52 1.73 -9.24
N PHE A 121 -3.47 1.25 -8.56
CA PHE A 121 -3.40 1.22 -7.10
C PHE A 121 -2.86 2.53 -6.53
N PHE A 122 -3.41 2.95 -5.40
CA PHE A 122 -2.71 3.85 -4.49
C PHE A 122 -1.58 3.11 -3.80
N VAL A 123 -0.50 3.79 -3.44
CA VAL A 123 0.60 3.20 -2.67
C VAL A 123 0.77 3.98 -1.38
N TYR A 124 0.66 3.29 -0.26
CA TYR A 124 0.92 3.82 1.07
C TYR A 124 2.10 3.09 1.71
N HIS A 125 2.96 3.84 2.36
CA HIS A 125 4.09 3.30 3.13
C HIS A 125 3.95 3.68 4.60
N GLY A 126 4.24 2.73 5.48
CA GLY A 126 4.50 3.02 6.88
C GLY A 126 5.75 3.87 7.03
N ILE A 127 5.69 4.88 7.90
CA ILE A 127 6.88 5.66 8.30
C ILE A 127 7.83 4.72 9.04
N GLU A 128 9.08 4.65 8.57
CA GLU A 128 10.12 3.81 9.17
C GLU A 128 11.16 4.61 9.96
N GLY A 129 12.24 3.95 10.38
CA GLY A 129 13.35 4.56 11.10
C GLY A 129 13.73 3.78 12.36
N SER A 130 14.90 4.07 12.89
CA SER A 130 15.36 3.53 14.17
C SER A 130 14.93 4.39 15.36
N ASN A 131 14.63 5.67 15.12
CA ASN A 131 14.23 6.63 16.15
C ASN A 131 13.11 7.56 15.65
N PRO A 132 12.25 8.08 16.55
CA PRO A 132 11.24 9.07 16.20
C PRO A 132 11.83 10.29 15.47
N GLY A 133 11.19 10.71 14.38
CA GLY A 133 11.59 11.86 13.58
C GLY A 133 12.76 11.62 12.61
N GLN A 134 13.32 10.40 12.57
CA GLN A 134 14.34 10.04 11.58
C GLN A 134 13.76 9.98 10.16
N ASP A 135 12.54 9.46 10.03
CA ASP A 135 11.73 9.54 8.83
C ASP A 135 10.44 10.30 9.12
N TYR A 136 9.94 10.99 8.10
CA TYR A 136 8.68 11.70 8.10
C TYR A 136 8.28 12.00 6.66
N PRO A 137 6.98 12.08 6.34
CA PRO A 137 6.51 12.36 5.00
C PRO A 137 6.70 13.84 4.65
N ILE A 138 7.59 14.13 3.69
CA ILE A 138 7.73 15.46 3.13
C ILE A 138 6.45 15.85 2.36
N GLY A 139 5.94 17.05 2.63
CA GLY A 139 4.70 17.59 2.05
C GLY A 139 3.46 17.39 2.92
N TYR A 140 3.66 16.95 4.17
CA TYR A 140 2.64 16.88 5.21
C TYR A 140 3.06 17.73 6.42
N ASP A 141 2.22 18.68 6.81
CA ASP A 141 2.54 19.65 7.88
C ASP A 141 2.04 19.21 9.27
N GLY A 142 1.28 18.12 9.34
CA GLY A 142 0.75 17.59 10.60
C GLY A 142 1.76 16.73 11.35
N GLU A 143 1.43 16.40 12.59
CA GLU A 143 2.22 15.45 13.38
C GLU A 143 2.13 14.04 12.80
N THR A 144 3.24 13.32 12.89
CA THR A 144 3.36 11.94 12.42
C THR A 144 4.17 11.13 13.41
N LYS A 145 3.94 9.82 13.45
CA LYS A 145 4.76 8.87 14.22
C LYS A 145 5.14 7.66 13.38
N MET A 146 6.12 6.93 13.88
CA MET A 146 6.57 5.67 13.28
C MET A 146 5.39 4.69 13.10
N GLY A 147 5.31 4.07 11.92
CA GLY A 147 4.22 3.18 11.54
C GLY A 147 2.96 3.86 10.99
N ASP A 148 2.81 5.20 11.08
CA ASP A 148 1.72 5.87 10.35
C ASP A 148 1.90 5.63 8.84
N TYR A 149 0.80 5.44 8.12
CA TYR A 149 0.86 5.20 6.68
C TYR A 149 0.66 6.50 5.90
N PHE A 150 1.65 6.93 5.13
CA PHE A 150 1.52 8.08 4.23
C PHE A 150 1.27 7.65 2.78
N ARG A 151 0.44 8.42 2.07
CA ARG A 151 0.13 8.20 0.65
C ARG A 151 1.32 8.62 -0.21
N TYR A 152 2.12 7.65 -0.62
CA TYR A 152 3.32 7.87 -1.40
C TYR A 152 2.98 8.18 -2.87
N LEU A 153 2.26 7.27 -3.53
CA LEU A 153 1.92 7.39 -4.96
C LEU A 153 0.42 7.32 -5.19
N ILE A 154 -0.07 8.11 -6.15
CA ILE A 154 -1.47 8.13 -6.55
C ILE A 154 -1.63 7.77 -8.04
N PRO A 155 -2.67 6.99 -8.38
CA PRO A 155 -3.05 6.70 -9.76
C PRO A 155 -4.00 7.78 -10.31
N THR A 156 -4.09 7.89 -11.64
CA THR A 156 -5.12 8.69 -12.33
C THR A 156 -6.31 7.87 -12.83
N VAL A 157 -6.15 6.55 -12.91
CA VAL A 157 -7.20 5.59 -13.25
C VAL A 157 -7.21 4.54 -12.16
N TYR A 158 -8.36 4.30 -11.53
CA TYR A 158 -8.42 3.51 -10.30
C TYR A 158 -8.68 2.04 -10.57
N ALA A 159 -8.01 1.19 -9.79
CA ALA A 159 -8.40 -0.20 -9.65
C ALA A 159 -9.60 -0.33 -8.71
N SER A 160 -10.31 -1.43 -8.84
CA SER A 160 -11.43 -1.84 -8.01
C SER A 160 -11.31 -3.30 -7.59
N ILE A 161 -12.25 -3.77 -6.80
CA ILE A 161 -12.33 -5.18 -6.42
C ILE A 161 -12.44 -6.14 -7.63
N ASP A 162 -12.97 -5.65 -8.77
CA ASP A 162 -13.13 -6.44 -9.99
C ASP A 162 -11.82 -6.69 -10.73
N ASP A 163 -10.75 -5.99 -10.35
CA ASP A 163 -9.40 -6.24 -10.86
C ASP A 163 -8.71 -7.43 -10.16
N PHE A 164 -9.38 -8.10 -9.23
CA PHE A 164 -8.87 -9.26 -8.50
C PHE A 164 -9.70 -10.53 -8.77
N PRO A 165 -9.06 -11.71 -8.87
CA PRO A 165 -9.72 -13.01 -8.87
C PRO A 165 -10.57 -13.15 -7.62
N LYS A 166 -11.73 -13.78 -7.76
CA LYS A 166 -12.73 -13.86 -6.67
C LYS A 166 -12.15 -14.46 -5.39
N GLU A 167 -11.29 -15.46 -5.54
CA GLU A 167 -10.64 -16.19 -4.46
C GLU A 167 -9.67 -15.30 -3.66
N LEU A 168 -9.08 -14.29 -4.29
CA LEU A 168 -8.13 -13.37 -3.66
C LEU A 168 -8.81 -12.13 -3.05
N ARG A 169 -10.03 -11.80 -3.48
CA ARG A 169 -10.78 -10.63 -2.96
C ARG A 169 -10.89 -10.63 -1.43
N ARG A 170 -11.01 -11.81 -0.81
CA ARG A 170 -11.07 -12.00 0.65
C ARG A 170 -9.84 -11.50 1.41
N GLY A 171 -8.72 -11.23 0.72
CA GLY A 171 -7.52 -10.64 1.32
C GLY A 171 -7.47 -9.12 1.27
N ILE A 172 -8.53 -8.45 0.80
CA ILE A 172 -8.62 -6.99 0.75
C ILE A 172 -9.38 -6.47 1.97
N ALA A 173 -8.74 -5.61 2.78
CA ALA A 173 -9.35 -5.01 3.95
C ALA A 173 -10.22 -3.80 3.55
N VAL A 174 -11.44 -3.68 4.07
CA VAL A 174 -12.42 -2.69 3.59
C VAL A 174 -12.65 -1.59 4.61
N SER A 175 -12.59 -0.34 4.15
CA SER A 175 -12.99 0.84 4.92
C SER A 175 -14.33 1.41 4.47
N ASN A 176 -15.10 1.92 5.43
CA ASN A 176 -16.31 2.72 5.17
C ASN A 176 -16.06 4.23 5.33
N THR A 177 -14.89 4.62 5.82
CA THR A 177 -14.60 6.00 6.23
C THR A 177 -13.47 6.62 5.44
N ILE A 178 -12.44 5.84 5.14
CA ILE A 178 -11.27 6.30 4.39
C ILE A 178 -11.64 6.59 2.94
N ASP A 179 -11.02 7.64 2.41
CA ASP A 179 -11.06 8.11 1.04
C ASP A 179 -9.63 8.29 0.56
N PHE A 180 -9.15 7.38 -0.29
CA PHE A 180 -7.76 7.43 -0.77
C PHE A 180 -7.43 8.64 -1.63
N THR A 181 -8.39 9.49 -2.03
CA THR A 181 -8.10 10.77 -2.69
C THR A 181 -7.98 11.95 -1.73
N VAL A 182 -8.48 11.81 -0.50
CA VAL A 182 -8.43 12.85 0.54
C VAL A 182 -7.44 12.51 1.64
N ASP A 183 -7.49 11.28 2.16
CA ASP A 183 -6.75 10.86 3.35
C ASP A 183 -5.29 10.51 3.02
N ARG A 184 -4.41 11.50 3.14
CA ARG A 184 -2.98 11.40 2.80
C ARG A 184 -2.14 10.70 3.88
N LEU A 185 -2.63 10.65 5.11
CA LEU A 185 -1.95 10.01 6.24
C LEU A 185 -2.97 9.21 7.06
N LEU A 186 -2.66 7.96 7.39
CA LEU A 186 -3.46 7.11 8.26
C LEU A 186 -2.68 6.83 9.56
N ASN A 187 -3.27 7.25 10.68
CA ASN A 187 -2.72 6.98 12.01
C ASN A 187 -2.65 5.47 12.28
N ASN A 188 -1.48 4.99 12.68
CA ASN A 188 -1.19 3.59 12.91
C ASN A 188 -2.11 2.93 13.96
N ASP A 189 -2.46 3.67 15.01
CA ASP A 189 -3.29 3.15 16.12
C ASP A 189 -4.75 2.97 15.70
N LEU A 190 -5.15 3.60 14.58
CA LEU A 190 -6.51 3.59 14.07
C LEU A 190 -6.72 2.63 12.91
N ILE A 191 -5.70 1.85 12.51
CA ILE A 191 -5.82 0.87 11.42
C ILE A 191 -7.00 -0.09 11.61
N ASN A 192 -7.21 -0.57 12.85
CA ASN A 192 -8.35 -1.43 13.18
C ASN A 192 -9.72 -0.71 13.16
N THR A 193 -9.72 0.61 13.32
CA THR A 193 -10.92 1.46 13.21
C THR A 193 -11.23 1.78 11.76
N TYR A 194 -10.20 1.97 10.93
CA TYR A 194 -10.33 2.27 9.51
C TYR A 194 -10.75 1.04 8.70
N PHE A 195 -10.16 -0.12 8.99
CA PHE A 195 -10.35 -1.36 8.24
C PHE A 195 -10.90 -2.46 9.16
N THR A 196 -12.21 -2.48 9.32
CA THR A 196 -12.89 -3.31 10.33
C THR A 196 -13.22 -4.72 9.84
N ARG A 197 -13.13 -4.97 8.53
CA ARG A 197 -13.50 -6.25 7.91
C ARG A 197 -12.66 -6.53 6.67
N MET A 198 -12.57 -7.81 6.33
CA MET A 198 -12.14 -8.24 5.00
C MET A 198 -13.31 -8.16 4.03
N TYR A 199 -13.02 -8.05 2.73
CA TYR A 199 -14.05 -8.10 1.71
C TYR A 199 -14.73 -9.48 1.71
N ALA A 200 -16.05 -9.47 1.63
CA ALA A 200 -16.89 -10.64 1.47
C ALA A 200 -17.96 -10.32 0.41
N GLU A 201 -18.21 -11.27 -0.49
CA GLU A 201 -19.30 -11.18 -1.49
C GLU A 201 -20.69 -11.30 -0.84
#